data_AF-H2Z2Q7-F1
#
_entry.id   AF-H2Z2Q7-F1
#
_cell.length_a   1.000
_cell.length_b   1.000
_cell.length_c   1.000
_cell.angle_alpha   90.00
_cell.angle_beta   90.00
_cell.angle_gamma   90.00
#
_symmetry.space_group_name_H-M   'P 1'
#
loop_
_entity.id
_entity.type
_entity.pdbx_description
1 polymer ?
#
loop_
_entity_poly.entity_id
_entity_poly.type
_entity_poly.pdbx_seq_one_letter_code
_entity_poly.pdbx_strand_id
1 'polypeptide(L)'
;MNQELQREILWRYIGTKGGVFRMYPGSELPKNFDPVVRPWYEHATANPDKFVITPPYKDAPTGNSIITLSKAIFEGRTNGIHNTRTDEIVAVMGVDFVLSHFQTLFHQDYPECGPSKSLKYVY
;
A
#
# COMPACT_ATOMS: atom_id res chain seq x y z
N MET A 1 4.24 -18.01 3.18
CA MET A 1 3.14 -17.08 2.82
C MET A 1 2.08 -17.91 2.11
N ASN A 2 0.82 -17.89 2.58
CA ASN A 2 -0.29 -18.67 2.01
C ASN A 2 -0.51 -18.30 0.53
N GLN A 3 -0.79 -19.27 -0.35
CA GLN A 3 -1.07 -19.07 -1.78
C GLN A 3 -2.32 -18.22 -2.03
N GLU A 4 -3.28 -18.20 -1.09
CA GLU A 4 -4.49 -17.39 -1.22
C GLU A 4 -4.19 -15.90 -1.20
N LEU A 5 -3.41 -15.44 -0.22
CA LEU A 5 -2.99 -14.05 -0.06
C LEU A 5 -2.18 -13.53 -1.26
N GLN A 6 -1.47 -14.41 -1.98
CA GLN A 6 -0.73 -14.03 -3.18
C GLN A 6 -1.63 -13.67 -4.37
N ARG A 7 -2.87 -14.18 -4.42
CA ARG A 7 -3.81 -13.88 -5.52
C ARG A 7 -4.47 -12.51 -5.38
N GLU A 8 -4.38 -11.91 -4.20
CA GLU A 8 -5.12 -10.69 -3.85
C GLU A 8 -4.26 -9.43 -3.96
N ILE A 9 -2.95 -9.62 -4.06
CA ILE A 9 -1.97 -8.55 -4.23
C ILE A 9 -1.85 -8.24 -5.71
N LEU A 10 -2.21 -7.02 -6.09
CA LEU A 10 -2.13 -6.55 -7.47
C LEU A 10 -0.68 -6.19 -7.84
N TRP A 11 -0.06 -5.35 -7.02
CA TRP A 11 1.31 -4.87 -7.21
C TRP A 11 2.10 -4.98 -5.93
N ARG A 12 3.39 -5.32 -6.03
CA ARG A 12 4.37 -5.20 -4.95
C ARG A 12 5.59 -4.44 -5.46
N TYR A 13 6.06 -3.46 -4.71
CA TYR A 13 7.09 -2.57 -5.20
C TYR A 13 7.91 -1.92 -4.11
N ILE A 14 9.01 -1.30 -4.54
CA ILE A 14 9.88 -0.46 -3.73
C ILE A 14 10.23 0.79 -4.55
N GLY A 15 10.12 1.95 -3.91
CA GLY A 15 10.66 3.22 -4.41
C GLY A 15 11.77 3.70 -3.50
N THR A 16 12.89 4.15 -4.07
CA THR A 16 14.00 4.75 -3.31
C THR A 16 13.85 6.27 -3.24
N LYS A 17 14.49 6.89 -2.25
CA LYS A 17 14.59 8.35 -2.15
C LYS A 17 15.18 9.01 -3.41
N GLY A 18 16.02 8.28 -4.15
CA GLY A 18 16.61 8.73 -5.41
C GLY A 18 15.72 8.55 -6.64
N GLY A 19 14.45 8.15 -6.48
CA GLY A 19 13.49 7.99 -7.58
C GLY A 19 13.54 6.65 -8.30
N VAL A 20 14.43 5.72 -7.89
CA VAL A 20 14.45 4.37 -8.47
C VAL A 20 13.20 3.62 -8.01
N PHE A 21 12.42 3.13 -8.96
CA PHE A 21 11.23 2.34 -8.71
C PHE A 21 11.35 0.94 -9.30
N ARG A 22 10.96 -0.08 -8.54
CA ARG A 22 10.86 -1.46 -9.01
C ARG A 22 9.55 -2.07 -8.56
N MET A 23 8.83 -2.70 -9.49
CA MET A 23 7.55 -3.33 -9.21
C MET A 23 7.43 -4.74 -9.80
N TYR A 24 6.54 -5.53 -9.21
CA TYR A 24 6.15 -6.84 -9.71
C TYR A 24 4.64 -7.08 -9.52
N PRO A 25 3.94 -7.68 -10.50
CA PRO A 25 4.40 -7.90 -11.87
C PRO A 25 4.82 -6.59 -12.55
N GLY A 26 5.68 -6.66 -13.56
CA GLY A 26 6.13 -5.46 -14.27
C GLY A 26 4.98 -4.88 -15.09
N SER A 27 4.91 -3.55 -15.19
CA SER A 27 3.96 -2.83 -16.05
C SER A 27 4.60 -1.57 -16.63
N GLU A 28 3.99 -1.04 -17.70
CA GLU A 28 4.37 0.26 -18.23
C GLU A 28 3.95 1.37 -17.25
N LEU A 29 4.84 2.33 -17.07
CA LEU A 29 4.62 3.51 -16.23
C LEU A 29 4.78 4.78 -17.06
N PRO A 30 4.12 5.89 -16.66
CA PRO A 30 4.38 7.19 -17.25
C PRO A 30 5.89 7.53 -17.23
N LYS A 31 6.38 8.19 -18.29
CA LYS A 31 7.81 8.54 -18.40
C LYS A 31 8.32 9.40 -17.24
N ASN A 32 7.44 10.20 -16.66
CA ASN A 32 7.70 11.07 -15.53
C ASN A 32 7.19 10.47 -14.21
N PHE A 33 7.06 9.14 -14.12
CA PHE A 33 6.66 8.49 -12.88
C PHE A 33 7.70 8.80 -11.80
N ASP A 34 7.25 9.46 -10.75
CA ASP A 34 8.04 9.78 -9.58
C ASP A 34 7.42 9.05 -8.37
N PRO A 35 8.12 8.08 -7.76
CA PRO A 35 7.60 7.37 -6.60
C PRO A 35 7.52 8.25 -5.36
N VAL A 36 8.34 9.30 -5.21
CA VAL A 36 8.45 10.02 -3.92
C VAL A 36 7.29 10.96 -3.64
N VAL A 37 6.56 11.36 -4.68
CA VAL A 37 5.36 12.21 -4.60
C VAL A 37 4.05 11.41 -4.56
N ARG A 38 4.13 10.07 -4.46
CA ARG A 38 2.93 9.22 -4.43
C ARG A 38 2.39 9.13 -3.00
N PRO A 39 1.06 9.02 -2.83
CA PRO A 39 0.44 8.97 -1.50
C PRO A 39 1.06 7.90 -0.59
N TRP A 40 1.35 6.71 -1.10
CA TRP A 40 1.95 5.64 -0.31
C TRP A 40 3.37 5.98 0.19
N TYR A 41 4.14 6.75 -0.56
CA TYR A 41 5.49 7.16 -0.18
C TYR A 41 5.43 8.26 0.88
N GLU A 42 4.64 9.30 0.64
CA GLU A 42 4.45 10.42 1.58
C GLU A 42 3.87 9.93 2.93
N HIS A 43 2.86 9.07 2.90
CA HIS A 43 2.24 8.54 4.11
C HIS A 43 3.19 7.66 4.92
N ALA A 44 3.98 6.80 4.26
CA ALA A 44 4.96 5.95 4.93
C ALA A 44 6.12 6.75 5.52
N THR A 45 6.61 7.77 4.81
CA THR A 45 7.68 8.65 5.33
C THR A 45 7.21 9.54 6.47
N ALA A 46 5.95 9.97 6.47
CA ALA A 46 5.34 10.70 7.58
C ALA A 46 5.11 9.82 8.84
N ASN A 47 5.02 8.49 8.69
CA ASN A 47 4.79 7.55 9.78
C ASN A 47 5.77 6.37 9.72
N PRO A 48 7.09 6.63 9.82
CA PRO A 48 8.11 5.68 9.39
C PRO A 48 8.25 4.48 10.35
N ASP A 49 7.75 4.61 11.58
CA ASP A 49 7.69 3.55 12.59
C ASP A 49 6.53 2.55 12.35
N LYS A 50 5.55 2.86 11.49
CA LYS A 50 4.32 2.07 11.32
C LYS A 50 4.18 1.49 9.92
N PHE A 51 3.28 0.52 9.79
CA PHE A 51 2.67 0.20 8.51
C PHE A 51 1.54 1.18 8.25
N VAL A 52 1.40 1.67 7.02
CA VAL A 52 0.40 2.68 6.67
C VAL A 52 -0.45 2.21 5.51
N ILE A 53 -1.76 2.34 5.66
CA ILE A 53 -2.73 2.11 4.59
C ILE A 53 -3.17 3.48 4.06
N THR A 54 -3.11 3.69 2.75
CA THR A 54 -3.58 4.92 2.12
C THR A 54 -5.10 4.96 2.01
N PRO A 55 -5.72 6.15 1.96
CA PRO A 55 -7.04 6.30 1.36
C PRO A 55 -7.04 5.79 -0.10
N PRO A 56 -8.21 5.49 -0.67
CA PRO A 56 -8.29 5.04 -2.05
C PRO A 56 -7.79 6.10 -3.04
N TYR A 57 -7.00 5.68 -4.03
CA TYR A 57 -6.48 6.55 -5.09
C TYR A 57 -6.31 5.78 -6.40
N LYS A 58 -6.00 6.50 -7.49
CA LYS A 58 -5.76 5.87 -8.80
C LYS A 58 -4.32 5.41 -8.94
N ASP A 59 -4.13 4.13 -9.27
CA ASP A 59 -2.82 3.58 -9.59
C ASP A 59 -2.28 4.18 -10.89
N ALA A 60 -0.95 4.23 -11.03
CA ALA A 60 -0.31 4.73 -12.24
C ALA A 60 -0.40 3.75 -13.43
N PRO A 61 -0.28 2.42 -13.24
CA PRO A 61 -0.30 1.48 -14.37
C PRO A 61 -1.68 1.33 -15.03
N THR A 62 -2.79 1.34 -14.28
CA THR A 62 -4.11 0.97 -14.81
C THR A 62 -5.18 2.05 -14.67
N GLY A 63 -4.98 3.06 -13.82
CA GLY A 63 -6.02 4.03 -13.46
C GLY A 63 -7.14 3.43 -12.59
N ASN A 64 -6.95 2.22 -12.04
CA ASN A 64 -7.91 1.58 -11.17
C ASN A 64 -7.85 2.18 -9.77
N SER A 65 -8.99 2.17 -9.07
CA SER A 65 -9.05 2.60 -7.67
C SER A 65 -8.45 1.51 -6.78
N ILE A 66 -7.38 1.84 -6.08
CA ILE A 66 -6.62 0.94 -5.22
C ILE A 66 -6.47 1.52 -3.82
N ILE A 67 -6.07 0.67 -2.88
CA ILE A 67 -5.43 1.08 -1.63
C ILE A 67 -4.02 0.48 -1.58
N THR A 68 -3.13 1.13 -0.83
CA THR A 68 -1.76 0.67 -0.66
C THR A 68 -1.44 0.48 0.81
N LEU A 69 -0.90 -0.69 1.15
CA LEU A 69 -0.16 -0.91 2.40
C LEU A 69 1.32 -0.60 2.16
N SER A 70 1.91 0.27 2.98
CA SER A 70 3.27 0.78 2.79
C SER A 70 4.09 0.82 4.08
N LYS A 71 5.41 0.74 3.93
CA LYS A 71 6.38 0.78 5.04
C LYS A 71 7.69 1.44 4.62
N ALA A 72 8.18 2.37 5.44
CA ALA A 72 9.49 2.98 5.26
C ALA A 72 10.63 1.99 5.57
N ILE A 73 11.71 2.07 4.79
CA ILE A 73 12.93 1.28 4.91
C ILE A 73 14.08 2.24 5.24
N PHE A 74 14.81 1.92 6.31
CA PHE A 74 15.91 2.72 6.81
C PHE A 74 17.27 2.21 6.30
N GLU A 75 18.27 3.09 6.32
CA GLU A 75 19.67 2.71 6.05
C GLU A 75 20.13 1.57 6.96
N GLY A 76 20.91 0.63 6.42
CA GLY A 76 21.44 -0.50 7.16
C GLY A 76 22.43 -0.08 8.26
N ARG A 77 22.23 -0.58 9.49
CA ARG A 77 23.19 -0.46 10.59
C ARG A 77 23.87 -1.82 10.85
N THR A 78 25.14 -1.81 11.25
CA THR A 78 25.94 -3.03 11.46
C THR A 78 25.38 -3.94 12.55
N ASN A 79 24.64 -3.40 13.52
CA ASN A 79 23.98 -4.14 14.58
C ASN A 79 22.54 -4.58 14.23
N GLY A 80 22.03 -4.25 13.03
CA GLY A 80 20.68 -4.56 12.60
C GLY A 80 19.56 -3.82 13.34
N ILE A 81 19.90 -2.84 14.19
CA ILE A 81 18.93 -2.05 14.95
C ILE A 81 18.80 -0.70 14.28
N HIS A 82 17.58 -0.36 13.86
CA HIS A 82 17.27 0.95 13.30
C HIS A 82 16.69 1.89 14.35
N ASN A 83 17.03 3.16 14.26
CA ASN A 83 16.45 4.24 15.05
C ASN A 83 15.69 5.20 14.13
N THR A 84 14.36 5.24 14.29
CA THR A 84 13.46 6.03 13.43
C THR A 84 13.67 7.55 13.52
N ARG A 85 14.44 8.03 14.50
CA ARG A 85 14.76 9.46 14.67
C ARG A 85 16.08 9.88 14.05
N THR A 86 17.03 8.95 13.90
CA THR A 86 18.40 9.27 13.46
C THR A 86 18.78 8.64 12.14
N ASP A 87 18.15 7.51 11.81
CA ASP A 87 18.47 6.78 10.60
C ASP A 87 17.71 7.35 9.41
N GLU A 88 18.40 7.47 8.29
CA GLU A 88 17.80 7.96 7.07
C GLU A 88 16.83 6.93 6.47
N ILE A 89 15.68 7.41 5.97
CA ILE A 89 14.78 6.62 5.13
C ILE A 89 15.36 6.58 3.71
N VAL A 90 15.80 5.39 3.28
CA VAL A 90 16.43 5.18 1.97
C VAL A 90 15.42 4.73 0.91
N ALA A 91 14.32 4.12 1.33
CA ALA A 91 13.28 3.62 0.45
C ALA A 91 11.94 3.45 1.18
N VAL A 92 10.89 3.22 0.41
CA VAL A 92 9.57 2.79 0.89
C VAL A 92 9.15 1.58 0.06
N MET A 93 8.67 0.53 0.72
CA MET A 93 8.01 -0.61 0.07
C MET A 93 6.49 -0.47 0.15
N GLY A 94 5.81 -0.97 -0.86
CA GLY A 94 4.35 -0.92 -0.96
C GLY A 94 3.76 -2.16 -1.60
N VAL A 95 2.51 -2.43 -1.25
CA VAL A 95 1.67 -3.50 -1.78
C VAL A 95 0.28 -2.94 -2.07
N ASP A 96 -0.21 -3.13 -3.29
CA ASP A 96 -1.50 -2.62 -3.73
C ASP A 96 -2.58 -3.70 -3.74
N PHE A 97 -3.77 -3.30 -3.31
CA PHE A 97 -5.00 -4.07 -3.42
C PHE A 97 -6.01 -3.26 -4.23
N VAL A 98 -6.74 -3.93 -5.13
CA VAL A 98 -7.91 -3.32 -5.77
C VAL A 98 -8.93 -3.01 -4.69
N LEU A 99 -9.47 -1.79 -4.69
CA LEU A 99 -10.39 -1.34 -3.63
C LEU A 99 -11.60 -2.27 -3.47
N SER A 100 -12.21 -2.71 -4.56
CA SER A 100 -13.37 -3.60 -4.54
C SER A 100 -13.06 -4.96 -3.92
N HIS A 101 -11.86 -5.49 -4.19
CA HIS A 101 -11.41 -6.75 -3.60
C HIS A 101 -11.17 -6.58 -2.10
N PHE A 102 -10.46 -5.51 -1.71
CA PHE A 102 -10.24 -5.21 -0.30
C PHE A 102 -11.54 -5.02 0.48
N GLN A 103 -12.52 -4.30 -0.08
CA GLN A 103 -13.84 -4.14 0.54
C GLN A 103 -14.56 -5.48 0.73
N THR A 104 -14.46 -6.37 -0.26
CA THR A 104 -15.05 -7.71 -0.18
C THR A 104 -14.44 -8.50 0.97
N LEU A 105 -13.11 -8.54 1.07
CA LEU A 105 -12.41 -9.22 2.16
C LEU A 105 -12.72 -8.59 3.52
N PHE A 106 -12.70 -7.27 3.59
CA PHE A 106 -13.00 -6.54 4.82
C PHE A 106 -14.40 -6.88 5.33
N HIS A 107 -15.41 -6.94 4.46
CA HIS A 107 -16.76 -7.32 4.86
C HIS A 107 -16.94 -8.81 5.15
N GLN A 108 -16.08 -9.68 4.62
CA GLN A 108 -16.05 -11.10 4.99
C GLN A 108 -15.48 -11.29 6.40
N ASP A 109 -14.41 -10.59 6.73
CA ASP A 109 -13.74 -10.68 8.04
C ASP A 109 -14.47 -9.91 9.14
N TYR A 110 -15.12 -8.80 8.79
CA TYR A 110 -15.87 -7.92 9.70
C TYR A 110 -17.33 -7.77 9.24
N PRO A 111 -18.13 -8.85 9.34
CA PRO A 111 -19.52 -8.86 8.85
C PRO A 111 -20.42 -7.85 9.58
N GLU A 112 -20.10 -7.48 10.83
CA GLU A 112 -20.78 -6.44 11.59
C GLU A 112 -20.64 -5.04 10.98
N CYS A 113 -19.59 -4.81 10.17
CA CYS A 113 -19.39 -3.58 9.40
C CYS A 113 -20.09 -3.62 8.04
N GLY A 114 -20.81 -4.70 7.71
CA GLY A 114 -21.63 -4.80 6.51
C GLY A 114 -22.79 -3.79 6.53
N PRO A 115 -23.46 -3.58 5.37
CA PRO A 115 -24.63 -2.73 5.32
C PRO A 115 -25.64 -3.18 6.38
N SER A 116 -26.03 -2.22 7.24
CA SER A 116 -27.13 -2.39 8.19
C SER A 116 -28.29 -3.05 7.47
N LYS A 117 -28.80 -4.17 8.00
CA LYS A 117 -30.13 -4.67 7.64
C LYS A 117 -31.16 -3.67 8.19
N SER A 118 -31.17 -2.44 7.70
CA SER A 118 -32.28 -1.52 7.90
C SER A 118 -33.47 -2.14 7.17
N LEU A 119 -34.33 -2.78 7.97
CA LEU A 119 -35.72 -3.14 7.73
C LEU A 119 -36.11 -3.09 6.24
N LYS A 120 -36.17 -4.26 5.60
CA LYS A 120 -37.02 -4.41 4.42
C LYS A 120 -38.41 -3.91 4.82
N TYR A 121 -38.82 -2.80 4.20
CA TYR A 121 -40.17 -2.28 4.05
C TYR A 121 -41.25 -3.01 4.87
N VAL A 122 -41.65 -2.39 5.98
CA VAL A 122 -43.02 -2.55 6.49
C VAL A 122 -43.85 -1.46 5.80
N TYR A 123 -44.95 -1.93 5.20
CA TYR A 123 -45.89 -1.30 4.26
C TYR A 123 -45.48 -1.33 2.78
#